data_AF-A0A0L8FI17-F1
#
_entry.id   AF-A0A0L8FI17-F1
#
_cell.length_a   1.000
_cell.length_b   1.000
_cell.length_c   1.000
_cell.angle_alpha   90.00
_cell.angle_beta   90.00
_cell.angle_gamma   90.00
#
_symmetry.space_group_name_H-M   'P 1'
#
loop_
_entity.id
_entity.type
_entity.pdbx_description
1 polymer ?
#
loop_
_entity_poly.entity_id
_entity_poly.type
_entity_poly.pdbx_seq_one_letter_code
_entity_poly.pdbx_strand_id
1 'polypeptide(L)'
;MEFIAMIQLTKAIEELSDSAIEAFNLLNFTHLQQDLLEYFIKFKSGDSDCKGSISLDSLSQLISVELGSDHQMEPLIWNHIVENISLTDATNIKKTNFLAHIPYFLSLKNKSK
;
A
#
# COMPACT_ATOMS: atom_id res chain seq x y z
N MET A 1 -14.01 18.37 -3.57
CA MET A 1 -12.88 17.90 -2.72
C MET A 1 -12.10 16.74 -3.37
N GLU A 2 -12.71 15.93 -4.24
CA GLU A 2 -12.02 14.81 -4.92
C GLU A 2 -10.86 15.23 -5.82
N PHE A 3 -10.93 16.41 -6.47
CA PHE A 3 -9.86 16.90 -7.33
C PHE A 3 -8.53 17.15 -6.58
N ILE A 4 -8.60 17.66 -5.34
CA ILE A 4 -7.40 17.87 -4.50
C ILE A 4 -6.81 16.52 -4.09
N ALA A 5 -7.66 15.55 -3.73
CA ALA A 5 -7.21 14.20 -3.40
C ALA A 5 -6.55 13.50 -4.62
N MET A 6 -7.05 13.75 -5.83
CA MET A 6 -6.47 13.24 -7.07
C MET A 6 -5.11 13.86 -7.36
N ILE A 7 -4.95 15.18 -7.21
CA ILE A 7 -3.64 15.86 -7.35
C ILE A 7 -2.63 15.34 -6.32
N GLN A 8 -3.06 15.15 -5.07
CA GLN A 8 -2.20 14.59 -4.02
C GLN A 8 -1.80 13.15 -4.32
N LEU A 9 -2.69 12.36 -4.90
CA LEU A 9 -2.39 11.00 -5.34
C LEU A 9 -1.40 11.01 -6.51
N THR A 10 -1.58 11.87 -7.51
CA THR A 10 -0.63 12.00 -8.62
C THR A 10 0.76 12.38 -8.13
N LYS A 11 0.87 13.36 -7.23
CA LYS A 11 2.16 13.72 -6.62
C LYS A 11 2.78 12.58 -5.82
N ALA A 12 1.98 11.87 -5.03
CA ALA A 12 2.47 10.72 -4.28
C ALA A 12 2.96 9.58 -5.21
N ILE A 13 2.37 9.44 -6.40
CA ILE A 13 2.82 8.50 -7.43
C ILE A 13 4.13 8.97 -8.08
N GLU A 14 4.28 10.27 -8.33
CA GLU A 14 5.52 10.85 -8.88
C GLU A 14 6.70 10.77 -7.90
N GLU A 15 6.42 10.70 -6.59
CA GLU A 15 7.43 10.56 -5.53
C GLU A 15 7.74 9.09 -5.17
N LEU A 16 7.17 8.12 -5.90
CA LEU A 16 7.46 6.70 -5.70
C LEU A 16 8.91 6.35 -6.05
N SER A 17 9.46 5.40 -5.32
CA SER A 17 10.76 4.78 -5.64
C SER A 17 10.72 4.06 -6.99
N ASP A 18 11.87 3.91 -7.66
CA ASP A 18 11.99 3.26 -8.97
C ASP A 18 11.36 1.85 -8.98
N SER A 19 11.49 1.11 -7.89
CA SER A 19 10.88 -0.20 -7.65
C SER A 19 9.34 -0.16 -7.62
N ALA A 20 8.75 0.91 -7.10
CA ALA A 20 7.29 1.11 -7.10
C ALA A 20 6.77 1.59 -8.47
N ILE A 21 7.59 2.31 -9.25
CA ILE A 21 7.30 2.65 -10.65
C ILE A 21 7.35 1.40 -11.54
N GLU A 22 8.34 0.53 -11.35
CA GLU A 22 8.41 -0.76 -12.05
C GLU A 22 7.21 -1.64 -11.74
N ALA A 23 6.76 -1.68 -10.48
CA ALA A 23 5.54 -2.38 -10.08
C ALA A 23 4.30 -1.86 -10.81
N PHE A 24 4.22 -0.55 -11.07
CA PHE A 24 3.15 0.07 -11.84
C PHE A 24 3.08 -0.45 -13.29
N ASN A 25 4.23 -0.65 -13.94
CA ASN A 25 4.30 -1.16 -15.30
C ASN A 25 3.86 -2.64 -15.42
N LEU A 26 3.86 -3.37 -14.31
CA LEU A 26 3.47 -4.78 -14.24
C LEU A 26 1.99 -4.97 -13.87
N LEU A 27 1.24 -3.89 -13.68
CA LEU A 27 -0.17 -3.97 -13.30
C LEU A 27 -1.06 -4.41 -14.46
N ASN A 28 -1.99 -5.31 -14.13
CA ASN A 28 -3.13 -5.60 -14.99
C ASN A 28 -4.22 -4.54 -14.78
N PHE A 29 -4.21 -3.50 -15.63
CA PHE A 29 -5.18 -2.42 -15.58
C PHE A 29 -6.64 -2.87 -15.71
N THR A 30 -6.91 -4.06 -16.27
CA THR A 30 -8.27 -4.63 -16.36
C THR A 30 -8.87 -4.93 -15.00
N HIS A 31 -8.05 -5.30 -14.00
CA HIS A 31 -8.51 -5.63 -12.64
C HIS A 31 -8.19 -4.54 -11.62
N LEU A 32 -7.39 -3.54 -12.01
CA LEU A 32 -6.89 -2.50 -11.12
C LEU A 32 -7.99 -1.78 -10.33
N GLN A 33 -9.13 -1.47 -10.96
CA GLN A 33 -10.23 -0.82 -10.24
C GLN A 33 -10.76 -1.68 -9.09
N GLN A 34 -10.86 -2.99 -9.31
CA GLN A 34 -11.36 -3.95 -8.35
C GLN A 34 -10.33 -4.17 -7.23
N ASP A 35 -9.05 -4.30 -7.60
CA ASP A 35 -7.93 -4.38 -6.65
C ASP A 35 -7.86 -3.12 -5.76
N LEU A 36 -7.96 -1.93 -6.35
CA LEU A 36 -7.98 -0.66 -5.60
C LEU A 36 -9.15 -0.59 -4.62
N LEU A 37 -10.34 -1.07 -5.02
CA LEU A 37 -11.52 -1.10 -4.16
C LEU A 37 -11.31 -2.05 -2.96
N GLU A 38 -10.76 -3.23 -3.20
CA GLU A 38 -10.46 -4.20 -2.14
C GLU A 38 -9.46 -3.64 -1.14
N TYR A 39 -8.35 -3.07 -1.62
CA TYR A 39 -7.35 -2.44 -0.76
C TYR A 39 -7.93 -1.23 -0.02
N PHE A 40 -8.83 -0.47 -0.64
CA PHE A 40 -9.51 0.63 0.04
C PHE A 40 -10.42 0.14 1.18
N ILE A 41 -11.16 -0.95 0.99
CA ILE A 41 -11.97 -1.57 2.04
C ILE A 41 -11.06 -2.06 3.18
N LYS A 42 -9.94 -2.71 2.86
CA LYS A 42 -8.95 -3.17 3.85
C LYS A 42 -8.33 -2.00 4.64
N PHE A 43 -8.03 -0.89 3.96
CA PHE A 43 -7.58 0.34 4.63
C PHE A 43 -8.64 0.85 5.62
N LYS A 44 -9.92 0.89 5.21
CA LYS A 44 -11.01 1.30 6.09
C LYS A 44 -11.17 0.40 7.31
N SER A 45 -10.93 -0.90 7.20
CA SER A 45 -10.94 -1.79 8.37
C SER A 45 -9.78 -1.50 9.34
N GLY A 46 -8.62 -1.05 8.84
CA GLY A 46 -7.50 -0.64 9.67
C GLY A 46 -7.62 0.77 10.25
N ASP A 47 -8.40 1.66 9.61
CA ASP A 47 -8.70 3.03 10.05
C ASP A 47 -10.00 3.07 10.87
N SER A 48 -10.05 2.28 11.95
CA SER A 48 -11.25 2.13 12.79
C SER A 48 -11.76 3.45 13.37
N ASP A 49 -10.85 4.40 13.60
CA ASP A 49 -11.17 5.72 14.15
C ASP A 49 -11.51 6.76 13.08
N CYS A 50 -11.55 6.38 11.79
CA CYS A 50 -11.79 7.28 10.65
C CYS A 50 -10.86 8.50 10.62
N LYS A 51 -9.59 8.33 11.01
CA LYS A 51 -8.57 9.39 11.05
C LYS A 51 -7.93 9.65 9.69
N GLY A 52 -8.21 8.79 8.70
CA GLY A 52 -7.59 8.86 7.37
C GLY A 52 -6.16 8.32 7.35
N SER A 53 -5.76 7.58 8.38
CA SER A 53 -4.43 6.98 8.52
C SER A 53 -4.50 5.69 9.33
N ILE A 54 -3.65 4.72 9.02
CA ILE A 54 -3.51 3.48 9.80
C ILE A 54 -2.11 3.39 10.41
N SER A 55 -1.96 2.67 11.53
CA SER A 55 -0.66 2.39 12.13
C SER A 55 0.16 1.44 11.26
N LEU A 56 1.48 1.44 11.46
CA LEU A 56 2.36 0.47 10.82
C LEU A 56 2.00 -0.98 11.19
N ASP A 57 1.53 -1.23 12.42
CA ASP A 57 1.07 -2.56 12.85
C ASP A 57 -0.15 -3.02 12.03
N SER A 58 -1.14 -2.13 11.86
CA SER A 58 -2.32 -2.42 11.03
C SER A 58 -1.94 -2.63 9.56
N LEU A 59 -0.97 -1.87 9.05
CA LEU A 59 -0.43 -2.06 7.71
C LEU A 59 0.25 -3.43 7.56
N SER A 60 1.09 -3.81 8.52
CA SER A 60 1.79 -5.11 8.54
C SER A 60 0.82 -6.28 8.51
N GLN A 61 -0.23 -6.22 9.34
CA GLN A 61 -1.27 -7.25 9.36
C GLN A 61 -2.01 -7.32 8.02
N LEU A 62 -2.39 -6.18 7.45
CA LEU A 62 -3.11 -6.12 6.17
C LEU A 62 -2.30 -6.76 5.05
N ILE A 63 -1.01 -6.41 4.94
CA ILE A 63 -0.15 -6.96 3.89
C ILE A 63 0.17 -8.44 4.16
N SER A 64 0.37 -8.86 5.42
CA SER A 64 0.63 -10.27 5.76
C SER A 64 -0.52 -11.18 5.29
N VAL A 65 -1.77 -10.77 5.56
CA VAL A 65 -2.97 -11.48 5.10
C VAL A 65 -3.02 -11.55 3.57
N GLU A 66 -2.66 -10.45 2.89
CA GLU A 66 -2.72 -10.37 1.44
C GLU A 66 -1.68 -11.24 0.72
N LEU A 67 -0.51 -11.40 1.33
CA LEU A 67 0.56 -12.28 0.85
C LEU A 67 0.33 -13.75 1.25
N GLY A 68 -0.80 -14.08 1.88
CA GLY A 68 -1.11 -15.44 2.32
C GLY A 68 -0.22 -15.94 3.46
N SER A 69 0.44 -15.02 4.16
CA SER A 69 1.15 -15.35 5.40
C SER A 69 0.15 -15.29 6.55
N ASP A 70 -0.29 -16.46 7.02
CA ASP A 70 -1.13 -16.59 8.21
C ASP A 70 -0.44 -16.08 9.49
N HIS A 71 0.85 -15.77 9.41
CA HIS A 71 1.70 -15.31 10.51
C HIS A 71 2.34 -13.97 10.15
N GLN A 72 2.82 -13.24 11.18
CA GLN A 72 3.52 -11.97 11.00
C GLN A 72 4.56 -12.07 9.88
N MET A 73 4.50 -11.12 8.95
CA MET A 73 5.45 -11.01 7.84
C MET A 73 6.89 -11.10 8.33
N GLU A 74 7.74 -11.83 7.59
CA GLU A 74 9.16 -11.93 7.92
C GLU A 74 9.79 -10.53 8.05
N PRO A 75 10.59 -10.29 9.11
CA PRO A 75 11.15 -8.95 9.38
C PRO A 75 11.94 -8.36 8.21
N LEU A 76 12.61 -9.20 7.41
CA LEU A 76 13.37 -8.76 6.23
C LEU A 76 12.46 -8.22 5.13
N ILE A 77 11.35 -8.91 4.86
CA ILE A 77 10.35 -8.48 3.87
C ILE A 77 9.68 -7.20 4.36
N TRP A 78 9.33 -7.15 5.64
CA TRP A 78 8.72 -5.97 6.26
C TRP A 78 9.62 -4.74 6.20
N ASN A 79 10.90 -4.87 6.57
CA ASN A 79 11.87 -3.77 6.49
C ASN A 79 12.01 -3.26 5.06
N HIS A 80 12.10 -4.17 4.07
CA HIS A 80 12.16 -3.79 2.67
C HIS A 80 10.90 -3.04 2.23
N ILE A 81 9.71 -3.44 2.68
CA ILE A 81 8.47 -2.70 2.43
C ILE A 81 8.55 -1.30 3.02
N VAL A 82 8.84 -1.17 4.32
CA VAL A 82 8.92 0.12 5.04
C VAL A 82 9.91 1.08 4.38
N GLU A 83 11.07 0.58 3.95
CA GLU A 83 12.07 1.36 3.21
C GLU A 83 11.54 1.83 1.86
N ASN A 84 10.90 0.94 1.07
CA ASN A 84 10.40 1.28 -0.26
C ASN A 84 9.25 2.28 -0.24
N ILE A 85 8.43 2.26 0.81
CA ILE A 85 7.30 3.17 1.00
C ILE A 85 7.67 4.42 1.80
N SER A 86 8.98 4.62 2.07
CA SER A 86 9.56 5.78 2.77
C SER A 86 8.92 6.06 4.14
N LEU A 87 8.65 5.01 4.92
CA LEU A 87 8.03 5.11 6.25
C LEU A 87 9.01 4.95 7.41
N THR A 88 10.33 5.09 7.16
CA THR A 88 11.39 4.78 8.12
C THR A 88 11.25 5.49 9.48
N ASP A 89 10.63 6.67 9.52
CA ASP A 89 10.35 7.45 10.74
C ASP A 89 8.85 7.68 11.01
N ALA A 90 7.96 7.05 10.23
CA ALA A 90 6.54 7.28 10.31
C ALA A 90 5.86 6.25 11.22
N THR A 91 5.03 6.70 12.16
CA THR A 91 4.23 5.79 13.01
C THR A 91 2.91 5.38 12.36
N ASN A 92 2.45 6.16 11.38
CA ASN A 92 1.20 5.96 10.66
C ASN A 92 1.38 6.23 9.16
N ILE A 93 0.62 5.53 8.33
CA ILE A 93 0.52 5.78 6.89
C ILE A 93 -0.83 6.46 6.57
N LYS A 94 -0.78 7.57 5.85
CA LYS A 94 -1.99 8.26 5.35
C LYS A 94 -2.63 7.46 4.23
N LYS A 95 -3.94 7.60 4.07
CA LYS A 95 -4.72 6.97 2.99
C LYS A 95 -4.12 7.21 1.60
N THR A 96 -3.70 8.44 1.28
CA THR A 96 -3.11 8.77 -0.02
C THR A 96 -1.84 7.98 -0.30
N ASN A 97 -0.96 7.88 0.71
CA ASN A 97 0.30 7.16 0.61
C ASN A 97 0.02 5.66 0.48
N PHE A 98 -0.93 5.13 1.25
CA PHE A 98 -1.33 3.73 1.13
C PHE A 98 -1.84 3.40 -0.28
N LEU A 99 -2.75 4.23 -0.82
CA LEU A 99 -3.33 4.02 -2.15
C LEU A 99 -2.25 4.10 -3.25
N ALA A 100 -1.31 5.04 -3.14
CA ALA A 100 -0.20 5.19 -4.10
C ALA A 100 0.68 3.94 -4.18
N HIS A 101 0.78 3.16 -3.10
CA HIS A 101 1.62 1.97 -3.01
C HIS A 101 0.87 0.64 -3.25
N ILE A 102 -0.44 0.67 -3.54
CA ILE A 102 -1.18 -0.54 -3.93
C ILE A 102 -0.50 -1.30 -5.08
N PRO A 103 0.02 -0.65 -6.14
CA PRO A 103 0.72 -1.35 -7.21
C PRO A 103 1.93 -2.15 -6.72
N TYR A 104 2.68 -1.59 -5.78
CA TYR A 104 3.80 -2.27 -5.16
C TYR A 104 3.33 -3.49 -4.35
N PHE A 105 2.29 -3.36 -3.52
CA PHE A 105 1.74 -4.49 -2.76
C PHE A 105 1.21 -5.61 -3.67
N LEU A 106 0.55 -5.27 -4.77
CA LEU A 106 0.11 -6.22 -5.79
C LEU A 106 1.31 -6.95 -6.44
N SER A 107 2.41 -6.25 -6.69
CA SER A 107 3.62 -6.86 -7.25
C SER A 107 4.25 -7.88 -6.29
N LEU A 108 4.21 -7.63 -4.98
CA LEU A 108 4.70 -8.55 -3.96
C LEU A 108 3.86 -9.84 -3.93
N LYS A 109 2.54 -9.71 -4.05
CA LYS A 109 1.61 -10.85 -4.14
C LYS A 109 1.89 -11.71 -5.37
N ASN A 110 2.19 -11.09 -6.51
CA ASN A 110 2.52 -11.80 -7.75
C ASN A 110 3.88 -12.49 -7.71
N LYS A 111 4.86 -11.96 -6.95
CA LYS A 111 6.17 -12.59 -6.74
C LYS A 111 6.14 -13.74 -5.71
N SER A 112 5.12 -13.77 -4.86
CA SER A 112 4.97 -14.79 -3.80
C SER A 112 4.18 -16.03 -4.25
N LYS A 113 3.69 -16.06 -5.49
CA LYS A 113 3.04 -17.21 -6.13
C LYS A 113 3.95 -17.84 -7.17
#